data_AF-A0AAE0L1K8-F1
#
_entry.id   AF-A0AAE0L1K8-F1
#
_cell.length_a   1.000
_cell.length_b   1.000
_cell.length_c   1.000
_cell.angle_alpha   90.00
_cell.angle_beta   90.00
_cell.angle_gamma   90.00
#
_symmetry.space_group_name_H-M   'P 1'
#
loop_
_entity.id
_entity.type
_entity.pdbx_description
1 polymer ?
#
loop_
_entity_poly.entity_id
_entity_poly.type
_entity_poly.pdbx_seq_one_letter_code
_entity_poly.pdbx_strand_id
1 'polypeptide(L)'
;KYRSQPSSNKSHGWSSVTIYNATVEYMYFGGVCRQYPGGKFTDMWAFMELATYNGTTLVDLKKCDVWTYASSDKTMNLTLYTKGDTPVRLSSEVLESFLPGAAKMRIAQTTDFVKFSPVAPTADQLAVPEVCTAPPPKCTDEGVQVVDMYIAHPPEFYNISNQDTADALGDTVFTCHDVAGGGTSYDHYGVVSHYQVEVNTTWGVYSLCNGYNPGVCFGPEPYFVGREASYGSAPDGQTGQCSPNSALGTWYSMPSAGQCKSGHTVADRTCTWRIIKRVKTIGLKCVFTDQGMLKACPSRWGPSNYSKAMDIFLTAFETSNPAEGGCPDINPPSKLSFRTLTKTITNLH
;
A
#
# COMPACT_ATOMS: atom_id res chain seq x y z
N LYS A 1 18.65 14.11 10.72
CA LYS A 1 17.31 13.67 11.15
C LYS A 1 16.32 14.71 10.67
N TYR A 2 15.39 14.34 9.79
CA TYR A 2 14.35 15.22 9.27
C TYR A 2 13.00 14.71 9.77
N ARG A 3 12.11 15.62 10.12
CA ARG A 3 10.69 15.33 10.34
C ARG A 3 9.93 16.16 9.33
N SER A 4 9.24 15.52 8.39
CA SER A 4 8.18 16.21 7.66
C SER A 4 7.10 16.57 8.67
N GLN A 5 6.83 17.87 8.86
CA GLN A 5 5.66 18.27 9.64
C GLN A 5 4.40 17.73 8.96
N PRO A 6 3.36 17.37 9.74
CA PRO A 6 2.13 16.82 9.19
C PRO A 6 1.55 17.78 8.15
N SER A 7 1.47 17.33 6.90
CA SER A 7 0.59 17.97 5.92
C SER A 7 -0.83 17.71 6.39
N SER A 8 -1.44 18.68 7.08
CA SER A 8 -2.85 18.58 7.44
C SER A 8 -3.68 18.75 6.17
N ASN A 9 -3.98 17.63 5.51
CA ASN A 9 -5.09 17.60 4.58
C ASN A 9 -6.35 17.74 5.43
N LYS A 10 -6.88 18.96 5.52
CA LYS A 10 -7.97 19.35 6.42
C LYS A 10 -9.23 18.51 6.27
N SER A 11 -9.36 17.77 5.17
CA SER A 11 -10.50 16.89 4.93
C SER A 11 -10.51 15.65 5.83
N HIS A 12 -9.36 15.19 6.35
CA HIS A 12 -9.30 13.93 7.11
C HIS A 12 -8.30 13.91 8.30
N GLY A 13 -7.60 15.01 8.60
CA GLY A 13 -6.88 15.17 9.88
C GLY A 13 -5.72 14.21 10.14
N TRP A 14 -5.12 13.61 9.09
CA TRP A 14 -3.99 12.71 9.26
C TRP A 14 -2.72 13.45 9.67
N SER A 15 -1.97 12.85 10.60
CA SER A 15 -0.58 13.22 10.85
C SER A 15 0.31 12.05 10.48
N SER A 16 1.32 12.33 9.65
CA SER A 16 2.41 11.41 9.36
C SER A 16 3.69 11.93 9.99
N VAL A 17 4.49 11.02 10.54
CA VAL A 17 5.84 11.31 11.02
C VAL A 17 6.76 10.24 10.47
N THR A 18 7.68 10.64 9.59
CA THR A 18 8.72 9.76 9.10
C THR A 18 10.04 10.07 9.81
N ILE A 19 10.65 9.05 10.41
CA ILE A 19 11.93 9.18 11.12
C ILE A 19 12.89 8.15 10.57
N TYR A 20 14.02 8.63 10.09
CA TYR A 20 15.11 7.79 9.64
C TYR A 20 16.17 7.67 10.74
N ASN A 21 16.50 6.44 11.12
CA ASN A 21 17.76 6.15 11.80
C ASN A 21 18.77 5.56 10.78
N ALA A 22 19.94 5.09 11.24
CA ALA A 22 20.97 4.57 10.34
C ALA A 22 20.55 3.31 9.54
N THR A 23 19.51 2.60 9.97
CA THR A 23 19.15 1.26 9.47
C THR A 23 17.66 1.06 9.17
N VAL A 24 16.78 1.91 9.71
CA VAL A 24 15.32 1.77 9.69
C VAL A 24 14.67 3.13 9.46
N GLU A 25 13.69 3.14 8.58
CA GLU A 25 12.71 4.20 8.46
C GLU A 25 11.46 3.82 9.26
N TYR A 26 11.05 4.71 10.17
CA TYR A 26 9.81 4.60 10.91
C TYR A 26 8.79 5.52 10.27
N MET A 27 7.66 4.99 9.83
CA MET A 27 6.53 5.77 9.37
C MET A 27 5.40 5.61 10.39
N TYR A 28 5.13 6.68 11.12
CA TYR A 28 3.98 6.74 12.01
C TYR A 28 2.82 7.42 11.30
N PHE A 29 1.73 6.70 11.09
CA PHE A 29 0.53 7.15 10.39
C PHE A 29 -0.72 6.63 11.13
N GLY A 30 -1.64 7.53 11.48
CA GLY A 30 -2.93 7.12 12.05
C GLY A 30 -2.85 6.33 13.37
N GLY A 31 -1.84 6.57 14.21
CA GLY A 31 -1.66 5.80 15.45
C GLY A 31 -0.84 4.51 15.28
N VAL A 32 -0.53 4.14 14.04
CA VAL A 32 0.22 2.92 13.72
C VAL A 32 1.64 3.29 13.31
N CYS A 33 2.63 2.58 13.85
CA CYS A 33 4.00 2.70 13.40
C CYS A 33 4.40 1.54 12.50
N ARG A 34 4.89 1.87 11.30
CA ARG A 34 5.43 0.93 10.32
C ARG A 34 6.94 1.09 10.28
N GLN A 35 7.65 -0.03 10.20
CA GLN A 35 9.11 -0.05 10.09
C GLN A 35 9.50 -0.55 8.70
N TYR A 36 10.35 0.21 8.03
CA TYR A 36 10.91 -0.11 6.72
C TYR A 36 12.42 -0.34 6.88
N PRO A 37 12.86 -1.60 6.93
CA PRO A 37 14.28 -1.92 7.00
C PRO A 37 15.03 -1.39 5.78
N GLY A 38 16.20 -0.80 5.99
CA GLY A 38 17.03 -0.27 4.91
C GLY A 38 16.59 1.08 4.36
N GLY A 39 15.53 1.69 4.91
CA GLY A 39 15.15 3.05 4.59
C GLY A 39 16.30 4.02 4.85
N LYS A 40 16.70 4.77 3.83
CA LYS A 40 17.77 5.76 3.92
C LYS A 40 17.17 7.15 3.89
N PHE A 41 17.67 8.02 4.74
CA PHE A 41 17.33 9.43 4.67
C PHE A 41 17.89 10.01 3.37
N THR A 42 17.00 10.53 2.53
CA THR A 42 17.37 11.34 1.36
C THR A 42 17.04 12.79 1.69
N ASP A 43 18.07 13.65 1.70
CA ASP A 43 17.86 15.08 1.90
C ASP A 43 17.18 15.67 0.66
N MET A 44 15.94 16.13 0.84
CA MET A 44 15.15 16.72 -0.24
C MET A 44 15.76 18.00 -0.81
N TRP A 45 16.74 18.60 -0.14
CA TRP A 45 17.43 19.82 -0.58
C TRP A 45 18.78 19.56 -1.24
N ALA A 46 19.30 18.32 -1.20
CA ALA A 46 20.63 18.00 -1.71
C ALA A 46 20.81 18.31 -3.21
N PHE A 47 19.73 18.30 -4.00
CA PHE A 47 19.80 18.64 -5.42
C PHE A 47 20.17 20.11 -5.68
N MET A 48 20.03 21.00 -4.69
CA MET A 48 20.32 22.42 -4.85
C MET A 48 21.80 22.69 -5.17
N GLU A 49 22.72 21.83 -4.74
CA GLU A 49 24.13 21.92 -5.11
C GLU A 49 24.39 21.68 -6.60
N LEU A 50 23.45 21.00 -7.28
CA LEU A 50 23.50 20.64 -8.69
C LEU A 50 22.49 21.45 -9.54
N ALA A 51 21.68 22.29 -8.90
CA ALA A 51 20.62 23.02 -9.56
C ALA A 51 21.17 24.21 -10.36
N THR A 52 20.56 24.49 -11.50
CA THR A 52 20.85 25.66 -12.32
C THR A 52 19.83 26.75 -12.05
N TYR A 53 20.30 27.97 -11.80
CA TYR A 53 19.42 29.13 -11.75
C TYR A 53 18.83 29.41 -13.14
N ASN A 54 17.51 29.47 -13.23
CA ASN A 54 16.73 29.58 -14.46
C ASN A 54 15.91 30.89 -14.52
N GLY A 55 16.41 31.94 -13.88
CA GLY A 55 15.77 33.26 -13.88
C GLY A 55 14.70 33.43 -12.81
N THR A 56 13.80 34.38 -13.04
CA THR A 56 12.72 34.71 -12.10
C THR A 56 11.34 34.52 -12.74
N THR A 57 10.34 34.12 -11.96
CA THR A 57 8.94 34.01 -12.39
C THR A 57 7.97 34.50 -11.31
N LEU A 58 6.68 34.57 -11.63
CA LEU A 58 5.61 34.81 -10.65
C LEU A 58 4.98 33.48 -10.23
N VAL A 59 5.02 33.17 -8.93
CA VAL A 59 4.27 32.07 -8.31
C VAL A 59 3.25 32.69 -7.37
N ASP A 60 1.96 32.54 -7.68
CA ASP A 60 0.86 33.14 -6.92
C ASP A 60 1.08 34.64 -6.64
N LEU A 61 1.43 35.37 -7.71
CA LEU A 61 1.76 36.81 -7.71
C LEU A 61 3.02 37.21 -6.91
N LYS A 62 3.83 36.24 -6.47
CA LYS A 62 5.12 36.50 -5.82
C LYS A 62 6.25 36.31 -6.82
N LYS A 63 7.10 37.32 -7.00
CA LYS A 63 8.34 37.18 -7.77
C LYS A 63 9.27 36.21 -7.03
N CYS A 64 9.61 35.11 -7.69
CA CYS A 64 10.44 34.03 -7.17
C CYS A 64 11.62 33.76 -8.12
N ASP A 65 12.75 33.39 -7.54
CA ASP A 65 13.89 32.80 -8.23
C ASP A 65 13.57 31.34 -8.56
N VAL A 66 14.00 30.87 -9.72
CA VAL A 66 13.71 29.52 -10.22
C VAL A 66 15.00 28.73 -10.29
N TRP A 67 15.03 27.58 -9.63
CA TRP A 67 16.16 26.66 -9.63
C TRP A 67 15.71 25.32 -10.19
N THR A 68 16.37 24.85 -11.25
CA THR A 68 16.01 23.59 -11.91
C THR A 68 17.14 22.57 -11.81
N TYR A 69 16.77 21.33 -11.60
CA TYR A 69 17.68 20.19 -11.68
C TYR A 69 17.04 19.11 -12.54
N ALA A 70 17.81 18.54 -13.45
CA ALA A 70 17.44 17.35 -14.20
C ALA A 70 18.57 16.34 -14.06
N SER A 71 18.24 15.17 -13.54
CA SER A 71 19.13 14.01 -13.51
C SER A 71 19.62 13.66 -14.92
N SER A 72 20.86 13.17 -15.02
CA SER A 72 21.49 12.84 -16.31
C SER A 72 20.77 11.74 -17.08
N ASP A 73 20.15 10.80 -16.38
CA ASP A 73 19.33 9.72 -16.94
C ASP A 73 17.86 10.12 -17.17
N LYS A 74 17.52 11.38 -16.89
CA LYS A 74 16.19 11.97 -17.06
C LYS A 74 15.10 11.27 -16.26
N THR A 75 15.45 10.59 -15.17
CA THR A 75 14.46 9.95 -14.29
C THR A 75 13.96 10.88 -13.18
N MET A 76 14.50 12.08 -13.07
CA MET A 76 14.12 13.05 -12.05
C MET A 76 14.33 14.46 -12.57
N ASN A 77 13.27 15.27 -12.52
CA ASN A 77 13.28 16.70 -12.74
C ASN A 77 12.74 17.39 -11.48
N LEU A 78 13.49 18.32 -10.93
CA LEU A 78 13.11 19.11 -9.76
C LEU A 78 13.15 20.59 -10.13
N THR A 79 12.16 21.35 -9.67
CA THR A 79 12.11 22.81 -9.83
C THR A 79 11.73 23.44 -8.50
N LEU A 80 12.64 24.19 -7.90
CA LEU A 80 12.40 24.97 -6.69
C LEU A 80 12.19 26.43 -7.03
N TYR A 81 11.11 26.99 -6.51
CA TYR A 81 10.82 28.40 -6.54
C TYR A 81 11.14 28.98 -5.16
N THR A 82 12.02 29.98 -5.08
CA THR A 82 12.41 30.62 -3.83
C THR A 82 12.16 32.12 -3.85
N LYS A 83 12.02 32.74 -2.68
CA LYS A 83 12.06 34.19 -2.50
C LYS A 83 13.20 34.51 -1.54
N GLY A 84 14.37 34.85 -2.08
CA GLY A 84 15.61 34.80 -1.30
C GLY A 84 15.85 33.37 -0.80
N ASP A 85 16.11 33.21 0.50
CA ASP A 85 16.39 31.90 1.12
C ASP A 85 15.12 31.13 1.54
N THR A 86 13.93 31.64 1.22
CA THR A 86 12.67 31.00 1.59
C THR A 86 12.10 30.18 0.43
N PRO A 87 11.94 28.85 0.56
CA PRO A 87 11.24 28.06 -0.44
C PRO A 87 9.77 28.46 -0.51
N VAL A 88 9.23 28.54 -1.72
CA VAL A 88 7.83 28.91 -2.01
C VAL A 88 7.08 27.72 -2.58
N ARG A 89 7.66 27.04 -3.56
CA ARG A 89 7.07 25.87 -4.22
C ARG A 89 8.19 24.92 -4.66
N LEU A 90 8.02 23.62 -4.45
CA LEU A 90 8.86 22.58 -5.06
C LEU A 90 7.97 21.79 -6.02
N SER A 91 8.32 21.80 -7.30
CA SER A 91 7.77 20.88 -8.29
C SER A 91 8.76 19.75 -8.50
N SER A 92 8.27 18.53 -8.49
CA SER A 92 9.07 17.33 -8.69
C SER A 92 8.38 16.43 -9.70
N GLU A 93 9.16 15.87 -10.59
CA GLU A 93 8.72 14.89 -11.56
C GLU A 93 9.73 13.74 -11.55
N VAL A 94 9.31 12.58 -11.07
CA VAL A 94 10.18 11.41 -10.93
C VAL A 94 9.64 10.28 -11.80
N LEU A 95 10.53 9.60 -12.48
CA LEU A 95 10.29 8.38 -13.24
C LEU A 95 10.80 7.20 -12.41
N GLU A 96 9.95 6.69 -11.53
CA GLU A 96 10.30 5.67 -10.53
C GLU A 96 9.67 4.32 -10.85
N SER A 97 10.32 3.24 -10.43
CA SER A 97 9.75 1.89 -10.40
C SER A 97 9.69 1.45 -8.94
N PHE A 98 8.48 1.22 -8.42
CA PHE A 98 8.28 0.85 -7.01
C PHE A 98 8.69 -0.59 -6.70
N LEU A 99 8.74 -1.46 -7.71
CA LEU A 99 9.08 -2.87 -7.58
C LEU A 99 10.10 -3.28 -8.65
N PRO A 100 11.08 -4.15 -8.33
CA PRO A 100 12.03 -4.64 -9.31
C PRO A 100 11.34 -5.29 -10.53
N GLY A 101 11.45 -4.65 -11.69
CA GLY A 101 10.89 -5.15 -12.96
C GLY A 101 9.57 -4.51 -13.40
N ALA A 102 8.94 -3.69 -12.54
CA ALA A 102 7.74 -2.95 -12.92
C ALA A 102 8.06 -1.81 -13.90
N ALA A 103 7.08 -1.46 -14.75
CA ALA A 103 7.18 -0.29 -15.62
C ALA A 103 7.39 0.99 -14.78
N LYS A 104 8.22 1.91 -15.29
CA LYS A 104 8.46 3.17 -14.57
C LYS A 104 7.25 4.09 -14.71
N MET A 105 6.80 4.65 -13.60
CA MET A 105 5.73 5.65 -13.54
C MET A 105 6.29 7.06 -13.46
N ARG A 106 5.66 7.98 -14.18
CA ARG A 106 5.92 9.42 -14.07
C ARG A 106 5.04 9.99 -12.95
N ILE A 107 5.66 10.30 -11.83
CA ILE A 107 5.03 10.90 -10.67
C ILE A 107 5.33 12.39 -10.70
N ALA A 108 4.29 13.22 -10.83
CA ALA A 108 4.42 14.67 -10.74
C ALA A 108 3.80 15.14 -9.42
N GLN A 109 4.59 15.80 -8.59
CA GLN A 109 4.15 16.35 -7.30
C GLN A 109 4.56 17.81 -7.19
N THR A 110 3.65 18.64 -6.70
CA THR A 110 3.94 20.02 -6.31
C THR A 110 3.71 20.18 -4.82
N THR A 111 4.66 20.80 -4.11
CA THR A 111 4.58 21.10 -2.68
C THR A 111 4.72 22.60 -2.47
N ASP A 112 3.69 23.20 -1.86
CA ASP A 112 3.64 24.63 -1.55
C ASP A 112 4.02 24.93 -0.11
N PHE A 113 4.96 25.85 0.06
CA PHE A 113 5.50 26.27 1.35
C PHE A 113 4.88 27.62 1.76
N VAL A 114 3.72 27.58 2.42
CA VAL A 114 2.95 28.80 2.73
C VAL A 114 3.48 29.55 3.96
N LYS A 115 4.00 28.83 4.96
CA LYS A 115 4.51 29.37 6.24
C LYS A 115 5.84 28.72 6.61
N PHE A 116 6.76 28.67 5.66
CA PHE A 116 8.09 28.11 5.93
C PHE A 116 8.80 28.90 7.03
N SER A 117 9.42 28.17 7.94
CA SER A 117 10.25 28.74 9.00
C SER A 117 11.47 27.84 9.19
N PRO A 118 12.70 28.35 9.09
CA PRO A 118 13.92 27.56 9.22
C PRO A 118 14.26 27.26 10.69
N VAL A 119 13.28 26.76 11.44
CA VAL A 119 13.49 26.39 12.85
C VAL A 119 14.03 24.97 12.90
N ALA A 120 15.18 24.81 13.54
CA ALA A 120 15.74 23.49 13.81
C ALA A 120 14.76 22.70 14.70
N PRO A 121 14.40 21.46 14.33
CA PRO A 121 13.53 20.65 15.17
C PRO A 121 14.25 20.30 16.48
N THR A 122 13.50 20.23 17.58
CA THR A 122 14.04 19.79 18.87
C THR A 122 14.37 18.29 18.83
N ALA A 123 15.21 17.82 19.77
CA ALA A 123 15.51 16.40 19.90
C ALA A 123 14.23 15.56 20.08
N ASP A 124 13.29 16.05 20.89
CA ASP A 124 11.99 15.39 21.13
C ASP A 124 11.12 15.34 19.88
N GLN A 125 11.17 16.38 19.03
CA GLN A 125 10.47 16.35 17.76
C GLN A 125 11.01 15.28 16.82
N LEU A 126 12.28 14.90 16.96
CA LEU A 126 12.96 13.87 16.17
C LEU A 126 13.05 12.51 16.88
N ALA A 127 12.49 12.39 18.09
CA ALA A 127 12.46 11.14 18.83
C ALA A 127 11.51 10.15 18.15
N VAL A 128 11.94 8.89 18.07
CA VAL A 128 11.08 7.80 17.59
C VAL A 128 9.93 7.64 18.59
N PRO A 129 8.66 7.74 18.16
CA PRO A 129 7.53 7.55 19.06
C PRO A 129 7.60 6.21 19.79
N GLU A 130 7.19 6.16 21.06
CA GLU A 130 7.25 4.94 21.86
C GLU A 130 6.51 3.76 21.20
N VAL A 131 5.37 4.03 20.55
CA VAL A 131 4.59 3.06 19.77
C VAL A 131 5.37 2.38 18.65
N CYS A 132 6.45 2.99 18.15
CA CYS A 132 7.35 2.39 17.17
C CYS A 132 8.37 1.42 17.76
N THR A 133 8.58 1.49 19.07
CA THR A 133 9.55 0.68 19.81
C THR A 133 8.91 -0.31 20.78
N ALA A 134 7.65 -0.06 21.17
CA ALA A 134 6.86 -0.97 21.98
C ALA A 134 6.45 -2.22 21.18
N PRO A 135 6.23 -3.37 21.84
CA PRO A 135 5.61 -4.52 21.19
C PRO A 135 4.28 -4.12 20.55
N PRO A 136 3.98 -4.58 19.32
CA PRO A 136 2.75 -4.20 18.64
C PRO A 136 1.53 -4.69 19.44
N PRO A 137 0.52 -3.82 19.67
CA PRO A 137 -0.70 -4.22 20.35
C PRO A 137 -1.48 -5.24 19.52
N LYS A 138 -2.11 -6.19 20.21
CA LYS A 138 -2.93 -7.26 19.63
C LYS A 138 -4.35 -7.17 20.14
N CYS A 139 -5.30 -7.67 19.35
CA CYS A 139 -6.67 -7.82 19.82
C CYS A 139 -6.79 -8.98 20.81
N THR A 140 -7.87 -8.96 21.57
CA THR A 140 -8.26 -10.08 22.42
C THR A 140 -8.46 -11.33 21.57
N ASP A 141 -8.00 -12.49 22.08
CA ASP A 141 -8.23 -13.78 21.45
C ASP A 141 -9.72 -14.14 21.56
N GLU A 142 -10.44 -14.08 20.43
CA GLU A 142 -11.84 -14.52 20.31
C GLU A 142 -11.92 -15.92 19.68
N GLY A 143 -10.80 -16.62 19.57
CA GLY A 143 -10.68 -17.96 19.01
C GLY A 143 -10.34 -18.00 17.53
N VAL A 144 -10.79 -19.07 16.87
CA VAL A 144 -10.50 -19.35 15.47
C VAL A 144 -11.72 -19.04 14.63
N GLN A 145 -11.54 -18.32 13.53
CA GLN A 145 -12.58 -17.98 12.57
C GLN A 145 -12.20 -18.41 11.16
N VAL A 146 -13.21 -18.58 10.31
CA VAL A 146 -13.03 -18.72 8.86
C VAL A 146 -13.42 -17.39 8.23
N VAL A 147 -12.49 -16.80 7.48
CA VAL A 147 -12.67 -15.50 6.83
C VAL A 147 -12.55 -15.69 5.32
N ASP A 148 -13.50 -15.10 4.59
CA ASP A 148 -13.43 -14.98 3.15
C ASP A 148 -12.48 -13.83 2.79
N MET A 149 -11.40 -14.17 2.10
CA MET A 149 -10.35 -13.24 1.69
C MET A 149 -10.22 -13.21 0.17
N TYR A 150 -10.05 -12.01 -0.37
CA TYR A 150 -9.91 -11.72 -1.78
C TYR A 150 -8.57 -11.04 -2.02
N ILE A 151 -8.02 -11.27 -3.21
CA ILE A 151 -6.78 -10.63 -3.66
C ILE A 151 -6.76 -10.57 -5.18
N ALA A 152 -6.52 -9.38 -5.73
CA ALA A 152 -6.11 -9.20 -7.12
C ALA A 152 -4.62 -9.52 -7.26
N HIS A 153 -4.24 -10.34 -8.25
CA HIS A 153 -2.84 -10.77 -8.43
C HIS A 153 -2.53 -11.17 -9.89
N PRO A 154 -1.24 -11.32 -10.26
CA PRO A 154 -0.85 -11.91 -11.52
C PRO A 154 -1.29 -13.38 -11.64
N PRO A 155 -1.64 -13.86 -12.85
CA PRO A 155 -2.10 -15.24 -13.06
C PRO A 155 -1.10 -16.34 -12.66
N GLU A 156 0.17 -16.01 -12.45
CA GLU A 156 1.21 -16.96 -12.03
C GLU A 156 1.40 -17.08 -10.51
N PHE A 157 0.76 -16.22 -9.69
CA PHE A 157 0.98 -16.16 -8.23
C PHE A 157 -0.29 -16.45 -7.43
N TYR A 158 -0.40 -17.65 -6.85
CA TYR A 158 -1.56 -18.04 -6.03
C TYR A 158 -1.23 -18.25 -4.55
N ASN A 159 0.01 -17.98 -4.14
CA ASN A 159 0.40 -18.08 -2.74
C ASN A 159 0.16 -16.74 -2.06
N ILE A 160 -0.74 -16.70 -1.07
CA ILE A 160 -1.04 -15.49 -0.30
C ILE A 160 -0.11 -15.28 0.90
N SER A 161 0.96 -16.08 1.02
CA SER A 161 1.95 -15.89 2.09
C SER A 161 2.82 -14.66 1.81
N ASN A 162 2.98 -13.81 2.83
CA ASN A 162 3.51 -12.46 2.73
C ASN A 162 2.78 -11.60 1.68
N GLN A 163 1.46 -11.73 1.57
CA GLN A 163 0.61 -10.87 0.73
C GLN A 163 -0.41 -10.12 1.57
N ASP A 164 -0.86 -9.01 1.02
CA ASP A 164 -2.05 -8.29 1.45
C ASP A 164 -3.27 -8.94 0.80
N THR A 165 -4.28 -9.23 1.61
CA THR A 165 -5.60 -9.67 1.16
C THR A 165 -6.65 -8.77 1.79
N ALA A 166 -7.89 -8.91 1.39
CA ALA A 166 -8.97 -8.12 1.96
C ALA A 166 -10.28 -8.89 2.03
N ASP A 167 -11.25 -8.41 2.81
CA ASP A 167 -12.63 -8.84 2.63
C ASP A 167 -13.20 -8.28 1.31
N ALA A 168 -14.42 -8.68 0.94
CA ALA A 168 -15.01 -8.28 -0.35
C ALA A 168 -15.11 -6.76 -0.52
N LEU A 169 -15.43 -6.03 0.56
CA LEU A 169 -15.51 -4.58 0.53
C LEU A 169 -14.12 -3.96 0.42
N GLY A 170 -13.13 -4.47 1.18
CA GLY A 170 -11.78 -3.96 1.17
C GLY A 170 -11.05 -4.18 -0.15
N ASP A 171 -11.26 -5.34 -0.79
CA ASP A 171 -10.70 -5.60 -2.13
C ASP A 171 -11.44 -4.79 -3.19
N THR A 172 -12.76 -4.59 -3.07
CA THR A 172 -13.52 -3.68 -3.92
C THR A 172 -13.00 -2.25 -3.83
N VAL A 173 -12.74 -1.75 -2.62
CA VAL A 173 -12.17 -0.41 -2.40
C VAL A 173 -10.77 -0.33 -2.98
N PHE A 174 -9.91 -1.31 -2.69
CA PHE A 174 -8.54 -1.36 -3.24
C PHE A 174 -8.55 -1.29 -4.76
N THR A 175 -9.23 -2.24 -5.39
CA THR A 175 -9.24 -2.40 -6.84
C THR A 175 -9.99 -1.28 -7.56
N CYS A 176 -11.03 -0.68 -6.99
CA CYS A 176 -11.66 0.51 -7.57
C CYS A 176 -10.67 1.68 -7.71
N HIS A 177 -9.80 1.91 -6.73
CA HIS A 177 -8.81 3.00 -6.79
C HIS A 177 -7.60 2.62 -7.63
N ASP A 178 -7.08 1.43 -7.39
CA ASP A 178 -5.85 0.98 -8.02
C ASP A 178 -6.06 0.76 -9.53
N VAL A 179 -7.09 0.00 -9.92
CA VAL A 179 -7.39 -0.26 -11.34
C VAL A 179 -7.77 1.03 -12.07
N ALA A 180 -8.58 1.91 -11.47
CA ALA A 180 -8.94 3.19 -12.08
C ALA A 180 -7.74 4.14 -12.21
N GLY A 181 -6.76 4.03 -11.31
CA GLY A 181 -5.49 4.75 -11.36
C GLY A 181 -4.47 4.18 -12.36
N GLY A 182 -4.81 3.09 -13.06
CA GLY A 182 -3.89 2.40 -14.00
C GLY A 182 -2.99 1.35 -13.34
N GLY A 183 -3.27 1.01 -12.08
CA GLY A 183 -2.54 0.07 -11.23
C GLY A 183 -2.29 -1.31 -11.83
N THR A 184 -3.25 -1.81 -12.60
CA THR A 184 -3.20 -3.13 -13.28
C THR A 184 -2.00 -3.33 -14.19
N SER A 185 -1.47 -2.25 -14.77
CA SER A 185 -0.30 -2.33 -15.62
C SER A 185 1.01 -2.50 -14.85
N TYR A 186 1.05 -2.10 -13.58
CA TYR A 186 2.25 -2.12 -12.73
C TYR A 186 2.42 -3.45 -12.02
N ASP A 187 1.34 -3.91 -11.38
CA ASP A 187 1.33 -5.15 -10.62
C ASP A 187 0.93 -6.36 -11.45
N HIS A 188 0.68 -6.17 -12.75
CA HIS A 188 0.26 -7.21 -13.69
C HIS A 188 -0.97 -7.99 -13.22
N TYR A 189 -1.90 -7.32 -12.51
CA TYR A 189 -3.15 -7.93 -12.06
C TYR A 189 -3.92 -8.50 -13.25
N GLY A 190 -4.06 -9.82 -13.29
CA GLY A 190 -4.81 -10.53 -14.33
C GLY A 190 -6.05 -11.24 -13.80
N VAL A 191 -6.05 -11.56 -12.51
CA VAL A 191 -7.10 -12.35 -11.86
C VAL A 191 -7.39 -11.83 -10.46
N VAL A 192 -8.54 -12.22 -9.93
CA VAL A 192 -8.90 -12.09 -8.51
C VAL A 192 -9.23 -13.47 -7.98
N SER A 193 -8.66 -13.84 -6.84
CA SER A 193 -8.92 -15.12 -6.19
C SER A 193 -9.67 -14.93 -4.88
N HIS A 194 -10.66 -15.80 -4.63
CA HIS A 194 -11.36 -15.92 -3.37
C HIS A 194 -10.85 -17.13 -2.59
N TYR A 195 -10.44 -16.89 -1.35
CA TYR A 195 -9.96 -17.90 -0.40
C TYR A 195 -10.86 -17.96 0.82
N GLN A 196 -11.04 -19.16 1.36
CA GLN A 196 -11.47 -19.35 2.74
C GLN A 196 -10.24 -19.63 3.58
N VAL A 197 -10.01 -18.78 4.58
CA VAL A 197 -8.82 -18.80 5.42
C VAL A 197 -9.24 -19.00 6.86
N GLU A 198 -8.69 -20.02 7.50
CA GLU A 198 -8.81 -20.20 8.95
C GLU A 198 -7.78 -19.28 9.62
N VAL A 199 -8.21 -18.47 10.58
CA VAL A 199 -7.38 -17.45 11.24
C VAL A 199 -7.61 -17.42 12.75
N ASN A 200 -6.56 -17.12 13.50
CA ASN A 200 -6.64 -16.76 14.92
C ASN A 200 -6.97 -15.27 14.99
N THR A 201 -8.03 -14.92 15.72
CA THR A 201 -8.52 -13.54 15.82
C THR A 201 -7.75 -12.65 16.79
N THR A 202 -6.63 -13.13 17.34
CA THR A 202 -5.61 -12.31 18.00
C THR A 202 -4.90 -11.45 16.94
N TRP A 203 -5.67 -10.54 16.32
CA TRP A 203 -5.20 -9.73 15.19
C TRP A 203 -4.03 -8.87 15.63
N GLY A 204 -2.98 -8.88 14.81
CA GLY A 204 -1.84 -8.01 14.99
C GLY A 204 -2.00 -6.66 14.28
N VAL A 205 -1.01 -5.79 14.48
CA VAL A 205 -0.89 -4.57 13.68
C VAL A 205 -0.68 -4.95 12.21
N TYR A 206 -1.45 -4.35 11.32
CA TYR A 206 -1.29 -4.55 9.88
C TYR A 206 0.13 -4.20 9.42
N SER A 207 0.69 -5.09 8.61
CA SER A 207 1.97 -4.90 7.93
C SER A 207 1.72 -4.81 6.43
N LEU A 208 2.47 -3.96 5.72
CA LEU A 208 2.37 -3.89 4.27
C LEU A 208 3.03 -5.13 3.66
N CYS A 209 2.25 -6.12 3.24
CA CYS A 209 2.75 -7.39 2.72
C CYS A 209 2.61 -7.43 1.20
N ASN A 210 3.68 -7.13 0.47
CA ASN A 210 3.62 -7.02 -0.99
C ASN A 210 4.81 -7.69 -1.68
N GLY A 211 4.71 -7.77 -3.00
CA GLY A 211 5.72 -8.34 -3.89
C GLY A 211 5.43 -9.80 -4.23
N TYR A 212 5.84 -10.23 -5.42
CA TYR A 212 5.59 -11.59 -5.88
C TYR A 212 6.90 -12.39 -5.97
N ASN A 213 6.95 -13.52 -5.25
CA ASN A 213 8.03 -14.52 -5.30
C ASN A 213 9.46 -14.01 -4.98
N PRO A 214 9.82 -13.90 -3.67
CA PRO A 214 8.95 -14.01 -2.50
C PRO A 214 8.33 -12.65 -2.14
N GLY A 215 7.10 -12.68 -1.62
CA GLY A 215 6.53 -11.51 -0.96
C GLY A 215 7.26 -11.19 0.33
N VAL A 216 7.18 -9.93 0.75
CA VAL A 216 7.79 -9.42 2.00
C VAL A 216 6.77 -8.59 2.75
N CYS A 217 6.73 -8.77 4.08
CA CYS A 217 5.92 -7.96 4.97
C CYS A 217 6.77 -6.88 5.64
N PHE A 218 6.33 -5.63 5.51
CA PHE A 218 6.91 -4.47 6.18
C PHE A 218 6.00 -4.03 7.32
N GLY A 219 6.39 -4.39 8.54
CA GLY A 219 5.69 -3.99 9.75
C GLY A 219 6.18 -4.70 11.00
N PRO A 220 5.69 -4.30 12.18
CA PRO A 220 6.19 -4.79 13.46
C PRO A 220 5.65 -6.16 13.85
N GLU A 221 4.61 -6.68 13.18
CA GLU A 221 4.01 -7.98 13.48
C GLU A 221 4.47 -9.03 12.44
N PRO A 222 5.40 -9.94 12.80
CA PRO A 222 5.89 -10.93 11.88
C PRO A 222 5.08 -12.24 11.89
N TYR A 223 4.14 -12.45 12.82
CA TYR A 223 3.55 -13.77 13.07
C TYR A 223 2.02 -13.79 13.03
N PHE A 224 1.34 -12.85 13.68
CA PHE A 224 -0.13 -12.80 13.65
C PHE A 224 -0.64 -12.18 12.35
N VAL A 225 -1.83 -12.58 11.90
CA VAL A 225 -2.50 -11.90 10.78
C VAL A 225 -2.75 -10.45 11.22
N GLY A 226 -2.12 -9.51 10.53
CA GLY A 226 -2.33 -8.10 10.84
C GLY A 226 -3.60 -7.61 10.15
N ARG A 227 -4.32 -6.68 10.77
CA ARG A 227 -5.64 -6.24 10.33
C ARG A 227 -5.74 -4.72 10.35
N GLU A 228 -6.32 -4.10 9.33
CA GLU A 228 -6.66 -2.67 9.34
C GLU A 228 -7.86 -2.36 8.45
N ALA A 229 -8.43 -1.17 8.60
CA ALA A 229 -9.37 -0.66 7.60
C ALA A 229 -8.63 -0.39 6.29
N SER A 230 -9.25 -0.66 5.15
CA SER A 230 -8.63 -0.44 3.84
C SER A 230 -8.05 0.98 3.71
N TYR A 231 -6.82 1.08 3.21
CA TYR A 231 -6.02 2.33 3.15
C TYR A 231 -5.76 2.98 4.52
N GLY A 232 -5.79 2.21 5.61
CA GLY A 232 -5.63 2.71 6.98
C GLY A 232 -6.65 3.79 7.35
N SER A 233 -7.81 3.83 6.68
CA SER A 233 -8.76 4.94 6.75
C SER A 233 -10.14 4.50 7.24
N ALA A 234 -10.74 5.24 8.18
CA ALA A 234 -12.14 5.09 8.54
C ALA A 234 -12.75 6.47 8.85
N PRO A 235 -13.94 6.79 8.30
CA PRO A 235 -14.57 8.11 8.44
C PRO A 235 -14.98 8.45 9.87
N ASP A 236 -15.25 7.42 10.66
CA ASP A 236 -15.72 7.50 12.04
C ASP A 236 -14.56 7.46 13.05
N GLY A 237 -13.32 7.43 12.57
CA GLY A 237 -12.12 7.29 13.40
C GLY A 237 -11.95 5.90 14.03
N GLN A 238 -12.81 4.92 13.72
CA GLN A 238 -12.67 3.54 14.17
C GLN A 238 -11.83 2.75 13.17
N THR A 239 -10.57 3.16 13.01
CA THR A 239 -9.57 2.38 12.27
C THR A 239 -8.80 1.49 13.21
N GLY A 240 -8.54 0.25 12.81
CA GLY A 240 -7.43 -0.50 13.37
C GLY A 240 -7.63 -2.00 13.31
N GLN A 241 -6.71 -2.69 13.97
CA GLN A 241 -6.69 -4.14 14.02
C GLN A 241 -7.89 -4.71 14.80
N CYS A 242 -8.44 -3.96 15.76
CA CYS A 242 -9.56 -4.41 16.62
C CYS A 242 -10.90 -3.76 16.30
N SER A 243 -10.98 -2.92 15.28
CA SER A 243 -12.23 -2.24 14.90
C SER A 243 -13.00 -3.04 13.85
N PRO A 244 -14.32 -2.87 13.69
CA PRO A 244 -15.08 -3.59 12.66
C PRO A 244 -14.65 -3.27 11.22
N ASN A 245 -14.10 -2.07 10.97
CA ASN A 245 -13.68 -1.59 9.65
C ASN A 245 -14.82 -1.58 8.59
N SER A 246 -16.07 -1.45 9.02
CA SER A 246 -17.26 -1.60 8.17
C SER A 246 -17.43 -0.53 7.08
N ALA A 247 -16.77 0.63 7.22
CA ALA A 247 -16.92 1.73 6.27
C ALA A 247 -16.19 1.50 4.94
N LEU A 248 -15.01 0.87 4.98
CA LEU A 248 -14.15 0.65 3.80
C LEU A 248 -13.71 -0.82 3.65
N GLY A 249 -14.21 -1.71 4.50
CA GLY A 249 -13.76 -3.09 4.57
C GLY A 249 -12.42 -3.24 5.27
N THR A 250 -12.00 -4.48 5.38
CA THR A 250 -10.80 -4.89 6.11
C THR A 250 -9.71 -5.35 5.16
N TRP A 251 -8.50 -4.84 5.37
CA TRP A 251 -7.27 -5.43 4.83
C TRP A 251 -6.62 -6.35 5.86
N TYR A 252 -6.06 -7.44 5.36
CA TYR A 252 -5.33 -8.44 6.12
C TYR A 252 -3.93 -8.57 5.57
N SER A 253 -2.96 -8.65 6.47
CA SER A 253 -1.56 -8.93 6.15
C SER A 253 -1.26 -10.37 6.54
N MET A 254 -0.74 -11.16 5.60
CA MET A 254 -0.65 -12.62 5.73
C MET A 254 0.80 -13.08 5.94
N PRO A 255 1.44 -12.84 7.09
CA PRO A 255 2.86 -13.16 7.26
C PRO A 255 3.10 -14.67 7.20
N SER A 256 4.06 -15.05 6.38
CA SER A 256 4.48 -16.45 6.18
C SER A 256 4.92 -17.15 7.47
N ALA A 257 5.49 -16.42 8.44
CA ALA A 257 5.88 -17.03 9.71
C ALA A 257 4.67 -17.49 10.55
N GLY A 258 3.50 -16.91 10.32
CA GLY A 258 2.23 -17.31 10.93
C GLY A 258 1.51 -18.45 10.22
N GLN A 259 1.97 -18.86 9.04
CA GLN A 259 1.26 -19.85 8.22
C GLN A 259 1.40 -21.25 8.83
N CYS A 260 0.29 -21.99 8.91
CA CYS A 260 0.33 -23.39 9.32
C CYS A 260 1.06 -24.24 8.30
N LYS A 261 1.91 -25.14 8.81
CA LYS A 261 2.50 -26.21 8.02
C LYS A 261 1.45 -27.25 7.65
N SER A 262 1.73 -28.05 6.63
CA SER A 262 0.86 -29.17 6.24
C SER A 262 0.56 -30.08 7.44
N GLY A 263 -0.71 -30.43 7.64
CA GLY A 263 -1.17 -31.25 8.76
C GLY A 263 -1.46 -30.49 10.06
N HIS A 264 -1.05 -29.22 10.18
CA HIS A 264 -1.37 -28.36 11.32
C HIS A 264 -2.63 -27.53 11.07
N THR A 265 -3.33 -27.21 12.15
CA THR A 265 -4.49 -26.30 12.16
C THR A 265 -4.20 -25.08 13.04
N VAL A 266 -4.97 -24.01 12.86
CA VAL A 266 -4.87 -22.83 13.73
C VAL A 266 -5.29 -23.18 15.17
N ALA A 267 -6.21 -24.13 15.33
CA ALA A 267 -6.67 -24.60 16.64
C ALA A 267 -5.54 -25.23 17.47
N ASP A 268 -4.48 -25.75 16.83
CA ASP A 268 -3.31 -26.32 17.51
C ASP A 268 -2.40 -25.24 18.11
N ARG A 269 -2.65 -23.95 17.82
CA ARG A 269 -1.87 -22.78 18.28
C ARG A 269 -0.39 -22.79 17.88
N THR A 270 -0.01 -23.62 16.91
CA THR A 270 1.35 -23.68 16.34
C THR A 270 1.56 -22.71 15.18
N CYS A 271 0.49 -22.04 14.75
CA CYS A 271 0.39 -21.09 13.65
C CYS A 271 -0.83 -20.19 13.90
N THR A 272 -0.99 -19.13 13.10
CA THR A 272 -2.06 -18.15 13.24
C THR A 272 -3.03 -18.15 12.06
N TRP A 273 -2.65 -18.74 10.92
CA TRP A 273 -3.55 -18.86 9.79
C TRP A 273 -3.23 -20.01 8.84
N ARG A 274 -4.23 -20.48 8.10
CA ARG A 274 -4.05 -21.39 6.95
C ARG A 274 -5.14 -21.21 5.91
N ILE A 275 -4.79 -21.50 4.67
CA ILE A 275 -5.77 -21.62 3.59
C ILE A 275 -6.54 -22.92 3.78
N ILE A 276 -7.87 -22.84 3.93
CA ILE A 276 -8.75 -24.02 3.90
C ILE A 276 -8.93 -24.47 2.47
N LYS A 277 -9.34 -23.51 1.60
CA LYS A 277 -9.47 -23.71 0.16
C LYS A 277 -9.42 -22.38 -0.57
N ARG A 278 -9.02 -22.45 -1.84
CA ARG A 278 -9.33 -21.41 -2.83
C ARG A 278 -10.68 -21.76 -3.44
N VAL A 279 -11.67 -20.90 -3.27
CA VAL A 279 -13.05 -21.15 -3.66
C VAL A 279 -13.23 -21.00 -5.17
N LYS A 280 -12.73 -19.90 -5.73
CA LYS A 280 -12.84 -19.57 -7.16
C LYS A 280 -11.79 -18.53 -7.54
N THR A 281 -11.35 -18.53 -8.79
CA THR A 281 -10.51 -17.48 -9.38
C THR A 281 -11.22 -16.93 -10.60
N ILE A 282 -11.35 -15.62 -10.74
CA ILE A 282 -11.99 -14.99 -11.90
C ILE A 282 -11.01 -14.06 -12.61
N GLY A 283 -11.22 -13.84 -13.90
CA GLY A 283 -10.42 -12.88 -14.67
C GLY A 283 -10.76 -11.45 -14.25
N LEU A 284 -9.74 -10.63 -13.96
CA LEU A 284 -9.94 -9.24 -13.54
C LEU A 284 -10.71 -8.46 -14.62
N LYS A 285 -10.38 -8.68 -15.90
CA LYS A 285 -11.10 -8.07 -17.03
C LYS A 285 -12.61 -8.37 -16.98
N CYS A 286 -13.00 -9.59 -16.61
CA CYS A 286 -14.40 -9.98 -16.56
C CYS A 286 -15.16 -9.11 -15.57
N VAL A 287 -14.72 -9.06 -14.30
CA VAL A 287 -15.44 -8.29 -13.28
C VAL A 287 -15.34 -6.78 -13.51
N PHE A 288 -14.16 -6.26 -13.91
CA PHE A 288 -13.96 -4.81 -14.06
C PHE A 288 -14.63 -4.22 -15.30
N THR A 289 -14.41 -4.87 -16.44
CA THR A 289 -14.82 -4.32 -17.75
C THR A 289 -16.13 -4.93 -18.20
N ASP A 290 -16.23 -6.26 -18.20
CA ASP A 290 -17.35 -6.96 -18.83
C ASP A 290 -18.60 -6.89 -17.95
N GLN A 291 -18.45 -7.02 -16.63
CA GLN A 291 -19.52 -6.85 -15.64
C GLN A 291 -19.69 -5.40 -15.16
N GLY A 292 -18.80 -4.50 -15.58
CA GLY A 292 -18.96 -3.06 -15.38
C GLY A 292 -18.68 -2.55 -13.96
N MET A 293 -17.96 -3.30 -13.13
CA MET A 293 -17.58 -2.85 -11.77
C MET A 293 -16.84 -1.51 -11.81
N LEU A 294 -15.95 -1.28 -12.79
CA LEU A 294 -15.19 -0.03 -12.90
C LEU A 294 -16.10 1.21 -13.05
N LYS A 295 -17.24 1.06 -13.74
CA LYS A 295 -18.23 2.14 -13.90
C LYS A 295 -19.04 2.40 -12.63
N ALA A 296 -19.13 1.40 -11.75
CA ALA A 296 -19.78 1.51 -10.46
C ALA A 296 -18.85 2.06 -9.36
N CYS A 297 -17.53 2.09 -9.60
CA CYS A 297 -16.57 2.70 -8.69
C CYS A 297 -16.85 4.21 -8.55
N PRO A 298 -16.79 4.75 -7.32
CA PRO A 298 -16.99 6.16 -7.07
C PRO A 298 -15.83 6.98 -7.64
N SER A 299 -16.14 8.14 -8.21
CA SER A 299 -15.13 9.06 -8.78
C SER A 299 -14.32 9.83 -7.74
N ARG A 300 -14.71 9.75 -6.45
CA ARG A 300 -14.03 10.41 -5.34
C ARG A 300 -13.61 9.39 -4.29
N TRP A 301 -12.38 9.57 -3.81
CA TRP A 301 -11.82 8.84 -2.68
C TRP A 301 -12.53 9.22 -1.36
N GLY A 302 -12.59 8.26 -0.44
CA GLY A 302 -13.25 8.39 0.86
C GLY A 302 -14.40 7.39 1.06
N PRO A 303 -15.22 7.58 2.11
CA PRO A 303 -16.44 6.80 2.36
C PRO A 303 -17.53 7.13 1.35
N SER A 304 -17.28 6.66 0.15
CA SER A 304 -18.25 6.62 -0.92
C SER A 304 -19.08 5.35 -0.78
N ASN A 305 -20.24 5.34 -1.42
CA ASN A 305 -21.04 4.12 -1.47
C ASN A 305 -20.42 3.14 -2.48
N TYR A 306 -19.59 2.20 -2.01
CA TYR A 306 -19.05 1.11 -2.82
C TYR A 306 -20.03 -0.07 -2.96
N SER A 307 -21.23 -0.01 -2.37
CA SER A 307 -22.15 -1.15 -2.33
C SER A 307 -22.43 -1.70 -3.73
N LYS A 308 -22.69 -0.83 -4.70
CA LYS A 308 -22.97 -1.25 -6.08
C LYS A 308 -21.77 -1.96 -6.74
N ALA A 309 -20.55 -1.45 -6.52
CA ALA A 309 -19.34 -2.10 -7.04
C ALA A 309 -19.09 -3.44 -6.35
N MET A 310 -19.33 -3.50 -5.04
CA MET A 310 -19.21 -4.71 -4.23
C MET A 310 -20.24 -5.78 -4.63
N ASP A 311 -21.48 -5.39 -4.92
CA ASP A 311 -22.53 -6.29 -5.38
C ASP A 311 -22.14 -6.95 -6.72
N ILE A 312 -21.60 -6.16 -7.67
CA ILE A 312 -21.07 -6.68 -8.94
C ILE A 312 -19.90 -7.63 -8.69
N PHE A 313 -18.98 -7.25 -7.79
CA PHE A 313 -17.83 -8.06 -7.43
C PHE A 313 -18.24 -9.42 -6.86
N LEU A 314 -19.17 -9.44 -5.88
CA LEU A 314 -19.68 -10.68 -5.27
C LEU A 314 -20.44 -11.54 -6.28
N THR A 315 -21.31 -10.94 -7.11
CA THR A 315 -22.07 -11.65 -8.16
C THR A 315 -21.13 -12.38 -9.13
N ALA A 316 -19.99 -11.75 -9.49
CA ALA A 316 -18.99 -12.36 -10.36
C ALA A 316 -18.39 -13.66 -9.78
N PHE A 317 -18.33 -13.79 -8.45
CA PHE A 317 -17.89 -15.00 -7.76
C PHE A 317 -19.01 -16.05 -7.63
N GLU A 318 -20.26 -15.64 -7.45
CA GLU A 318 -21.40 -16.55 -7.20
C GLU A 318 -21.76 -17.44 -8.40
N THR A 319 -21.75 -16.91 -9.62
CA THR A 319 -22.11 -17.66 -10.84
C THR A 319 -20.99 -17.58 -11.89
N SER A 320 -20.90 -18.59 -12.75
CA SER A 320 -19.98 -18.60 -13.90
C SER A 320 -20.65 -18.11 -15.19
N ASN A 321 -21.95 -17.82 -15.16
CA ASN A 321 -22.71 -17.36 -16.32
C ASN A 321 -22.59 -15.83 -16.47
N PRO A 322 -21.94 -15.31 -17.54
CA PRO A 322 -21.81 -13.87 -17.73
C PRO A 322 -23.13 -13.13 -17.91
N ALA A 323 -24.19 -13.80 -18.38
CA ALA A 323 -25.51 -13.20 -18.52
C ALA A 323 -26.21 -12.92 -17.18
N GLU A 324 -25.76 -13.58 -16.10
CA GLU A 324 -26.25 -13.39 -14.73
C GLU A 324 -25.33 -12.49 -13.90
N GLY A 325 -24.33 -11.86 -14.52
CA GLY A 325 -23.30 -11.08 -13.80
C GLY A 325 -22.07 -11.89 -13.39
N GLY A 326 -22.04 -13.18 -13.71
CA GLY A 326 -20.98 -14.11 -13.31
C GLY A 326 -19.68 -13.97 -14.09
N CYS A 327 -18.60 -14.49 -13.51
CA CYS A 327 -17.34 -14.68 -14.21
C CYS A 327 -16.91 -16.15 -14.19
N PRO A 328 -16.48 -16.73 -15.33
CA PRO A 328 -16.00 -18.11 -15.37
C PRO A 328 -14.81 -18.32 -14.43
N ASP A 329 -14.78 -19.49 -13.79
CA ASP A 329 -13.65 -19.89 -12.96
C ASP A 329 -12.41 -20.16 -13.84
N ILE A 330 -11.28 -19.61 -13.41
CA ILE A 330 -9.97 -19.77 -14.04
C ILE A 330 -9.21 -20.81 -13.23
N ASN A 331 -9.03 -21.98 -13.83
CA ASN A 331 -8.19 -23.00 -13.23
C ASN A 331 -6.74 -22.50 -13.18
N PRO A 332 -6.09 -22.52 -12.00
CA PRO A 332 -4.67 -22.25 -11.90
C PRO A 332 -3.89 -23.27 -12.73
N PRO A 333 -2.67 -22.91 -13.18
CA PRO A 333 -1.77 -23.88 -13.77
C PRO A 333 -1.57 -25.07 -12.82
N SER A 334 -1.83 -26.28 -13.31
CA SER A 334 -1.76 -27.54 -12.54
C SER A 334 -0.37 -27.83 -11.96
N LYS A 335 0.65 -27.13 -12.44
CA LYS A 335 1.98 -27.05 -11.86
C LYS A 335 2.31 -25.58 -11.67
N LEU A 336 2.45 -25.15 -10.41
CA LEU A 336 3.32 -24.03 -10.08
C LEU A 336 4.73 -24.44 -10.54
N SER A 337 5.02 -24.22 -11.81
CA SER A 337 6.38 -24.26 -12.30
C SER A 337 7.07 -23.11 -11.57
N PHE A 338 7.74 -23.42 -10.46
CA PHE A 338 8.84 -22.60 -9.96
C PHE A 338 9.86 -22.56 -11.09
N ARG A 339 9.62 -21.71 -12.10
CA ARG A 339 10.70 -21.20 -12.92
C ARG A 339 11.48 -20.39 -11.91
N THR A 340 12.51 -21.03 -11.36
CA THR A 340 13.63 -20.32 -10.76
C THR A 340 14.07 -19.36 -11.84
N LEU A 341 13.63 -18.10 -11.75
CA LEU A 341 14.24 -17.00 -12.46
C LEU A 341 15.61 -16.87 -11.80
N THR A 342 16.54 -17.76 -12.17
CA THR A 342 17.96 -17.47 -12.15
C THR A 342 18.16 -16.32 -13.14
N LYS A 343 17.77 -15.12 -12.73
CA LYS A 343 18.36 -13.91 -13.24
C LYS A 343 19.82 -14.04 -12.85
N THR A 344 20.66 -14.40 -13.83
CA THR A 344 22.09 -14.24 -13.74
C THR A 344 22.33 -12.78 -13.35
N ILE A 345 22.57 -12.53 -12.06
CA ILE A 345 23.12 -11.27 -11.59
C ILE A 345 24.56 -11.31 -12.09
N THR A 346 24.77 -10.89 -13.34
CA THR A 346 26.09 -10.49 -13.80
C THR A 346 26.49 -9.31 -12.92
N ASN A 347 27.48 -9.55 -12.07
CA ASN A 347 28.18 -8.54 -11.29
C ASN A 347 28.52 -7.34 -12.19
N LEU A 348 27.79 -6.25 -12.03
CA LEU A 348 28.28 -4.93 -12.40
C LEU A 348 28.98 -4.39 -11.15
N HIS A 349 30.30 -4.49 -11.18
CA HIS A 349 31.20 -3.71 -10.33
C HIS A 349 31.17 -2.24 -10.74
#